data_AF-A0A9E4M9B0-F1
#
_entry.id   AF-A0A9E4M9B0-F1
#
_cell.length_a   1.000
_cell.length_b   1.000
_cell.length_c   1.000
_cell.angle_alpha   90.00
_cell.angle_beta   90.00
_cell.angle_gamma   90.00
#
_symmetry.space_group_name_H-M   'P 1'
#
loop_
_entity.id
_entity.type
_entity.pdbx_description
1 polymer ?
#
loop_
_entity_poly.entity_id
_entity_poly.type
_entity_poly.pdbx_seq_one_letter_code
_entity_poly.pdbx_strand_id
1 'polypeptide(L)'
;MTRDEGRTDGRGIPVEWASERKIRARNTVLYRLAHWPIWIWVFFLVPGPLTFELFANGFDWRMGVWLGVVLVGTGVAGFRGKLPGVEPRPYIIRFTEDRPNPLYRRVCYTFAWGAILSFALLNLAGLLWAVASGEWSMRAIYEAGYFPISGVVWALGAVGRLPRVKASTRGEGHERRFFYGSLWAVCLGQPVLWLLWGVLPLNGAGNVLKLVAFCGLLGFVGFLAYRGKLPRTRPIVPGELAVSD
;
A
#
# COMPACT_ATOMS: atom_id res chain seq x y z
N MET A 1 -27.74 -15.95 18.79
CA MET A 1 -28.23 -14.72 18.12
C MET A 1 -27.13 -13.67 18.21
N THR A 2 -26.39 -13.46 17.12
CA THR A 2 -25.08 -12.78 17.09
C THR A 2 -25.21 -11.26 17.10
N ARG A 3 -24.48 -10.61 18.02
CA ARG A 3 -24.43 -9.15 18.34
C ARG A 3 -24.02 -8.19 17.21
N ASP A 4 -24.04 -8.59 15.93
CA ASP A 4 -23.41 -7.87 14.82
C ASP A 4 -24.39 -7.17 13.84
N GLU A 5 -25.71 -7.32 14.01
CA GLU A 5 -26.70 -6.81 13.05
C GLU A 5 -26.93 -5.28 13.07
N GLY A 6 -26.20 -4.51 13.90
CA GLY A 6 -26.40 -3.05 14.04
C GLY A 6 -25.23 -2.15 13.65
N ARG A 7 -24.14 -2.67 13.07
CA ARG A 7 -22.87 -1.92 12.90
C ARG A 7 -22.44 -1.74 11.45
N THR A 8 -23.37 -1.35 10.60
CA THR A 8 -23.11 -1.10 9.18
C THR A 8 -23.39 0.36 8.81
N ASP A 9 -22.73 0.86 7.76
CA ASP A 9 -23.10 2.14 7.16
C ASP A 9 -24.40 2.01 6.34
N GLY A 10 -24.89 3.12 5.76
CA GLY A 10 -26.10 3.12 4.92
C GLY A 10 -26.05 2.23 3.67
N ARG A 11 -24.94 1.54 3.41
CA ARG A 11 -24.75 0.55 2.33
C ARG A 11 -24.61 -0.88 2.86
N GLY A 12 -24.82 -1.12 4.15
CA GLY A 12 -24.63 -2.42 4.77
C GLY A 12 -23.15 -2.85 4.86
N ILE A 13 -22.20 -1.91 4.90
CA ILE A 13 -20.76 -2.20 5.08
C ILE A 13 -20.40 -2.08 6.57
N PRO A 14 -19.75 -3.10 7.18
CA PRO A 14 -19.35 -3.02 8.58
C PRO A 14 -18.42 -1.85 8.90
N VAL A 15 -18.67 -1.15 10.01
CA VAL A 15 -17.88 0.00 10.48
C VAL A 15 -17.26 -0.24 11.86
N GLU A 16 -16.18 0.49 12.15
CA GLU A 16 -15.57 0.58 13.48
C GLU A 16 -15.88 1.96 14.09
N TRP A 17 -16.41 2.02 15.31
CA TRP A 17 -16.62 3.28 16.01
C TRP A 17 -15.33 3.78 16.65
N ALA A 18 -14.98 5.03 16.43
CA ALA A 18 -13.76 5.62 17.00
C ALA A 18 -13.74 5.58 18.54
N SER A 19 -14.89 5.76 19.18
CA SER A 19 -15.07 5.76 20.64
C SER A 19 -14.78 4.40 21.29
N GLU A 20 -15.04 3.30 20.58
CA GLU A 20 -14.89 1.94 21.09
C GLU A 20 -13.47 1.38 20.91
N ARG A 21 -12.60 2.11 20.19
CA ARG A 21 -11.25 1.60 19.89
C ARG A 21 -10.37 1.68 21.12
N LYS A 22 -9.72 0.56 21.45
CA LYS A 22 -8.68 0.52 22.48
C LYS A 22 -7.52 1.43 22.09
N ILE A 23 -7.37 2.54 22.81
CA ILE A 23 -6.27 3.48 22.64
C ILE A 23 -5.05 2.96 23.39
N ARG A 24 -3.89 2.95 22.73
CA ARG A 24 -2.61 2.62 23.38
C ARG A 24 -1.87 3.91 23.69
N ALA A 25 -1.32 4.03 24.90
CA ALA A 25 -0.48 5.18 25.26
C ALA A 25 0.90 5.14 24.57
N ARG A 26 1.40 3.93 24.25
CA ARG A 26 2.70 3.70 23.59
C ARG A 26 2.65 2.53 22.62
N ASN A 27 3.45 2.61 21.56
CA ASN A 27 3.73 1.44 20.71
C ASN A 27 4.79 0.56 21.38
N THR A 28 4.65 -0.76 21.28
CA THR A 28 5.64 -1.70 21.81
C THR A 28 6.92 -1.66 20.98
N VAL A 29 8.06 -2.02 21.57
CA VAL A 29 9.34 -2.10 20.86
C VAL A 29 9.24 -3.05 19.67
N LEU A 30 8.68 -4.24 19.88
CA LEU A 30 8.47 -5.21 18.81
C LEU A 30 7.61 -4.65 17.67
N TYR A 31 6.53 -3.91 17.99
CA TYR A 31 5.69 -3.28 16.98
C TYR A 31 6.49 -2.28 16.15
N ARG A 32 7.31 -1.45 16.80
CA ARG A 32 8.14 -0.44 16.13
C ARG A 32 9.20 -1.10 15.23
N LEU A 33 9.87 -2.13 15.73
CA LEU A 33 10.86 -2.88 14.96
C LEU A 33 10.24 -3.59 13.75
N ALA A 34 9.05 -4.18 13.92
CA ALA A 34 8.34 -4.86 12.83
C ALA A 34 7.91 -3.91 11.69
N HIS A 35 7.79 -2.60 11.95
CA HIS A 35 7.46 -1.63 10.89
C HIS A 35 8.69 -1.17 10.11
N TRP A 36 9.90 -1.31 10.63
CA TRP A 36 11.10 -0.83 9.96
C TRP A 36 11.38 -1.57 8.63
N PRO A 37 11.30 -2.92 8.55
CA PRO A 37 11.43 -3.64 7.28
C PRO A 37 10.43 -3.20 6.20
N ILE A 38 9.21 -2.82 6.59
CA ILE A 38 8.19 -2.34 5.66
C ILE A 38 8.67 -1.05 4.98
N TRP A 39 9.25 -0.13 5.74
CA TRP A 39 9.76 1.13 5.19
C TRP A 39 11.04 0.94 4.39
N ILE A 40 11.93 0.05 4.82
CA ILE A 40 13.09 -0.35 4.01
C ILE A 40 12.60 -0.83 2.64
N TRP A 41 11.63 -1.74 2.60
CA TRP A 41 11.07 -2.25 1.36
C TRP A 41 10.49 -1.14 0.48
N VAL A 42 9.63 -0.27 1.02
CA VAL A 42 9.01 0.83 0.25
C VAL A 42 10.07 1.74 -0.40
N PHE A 43 11.09 2.16 0.36
CA PHE A 43 12.11 3.06 -0.15
C PHE A 43 13.14 2.36 -1.05
N PHE A 44 13.42 1.08 -0.80
CA PHE A 44 14.32 0.29 -1.62
C PHE A 44 13.79 0.15 -3.05
N LEU A 45 12.47 0.06 -3.24
CA LEU A 45 11.81 -0.04 -4.55
C LEU A 45 11.73 1.28 -5.35
N VAL A 46 12.18 2.41 -4.79
CA VAL A 46 12.07 3.74 -5.44
C VAL A 46 12.87 3.86 -6.74
N PRO A 47 14.08 3.29 -6.86
CA PRO A 47 14.77 3.23 -8.15
C PRO A 47 14.19 2.06 -8.96
N GLY A 48 13.03 2.27 -9.57
CA GLY A 48 12.26 1.24 -10.25
C GLY A 48 13.05 0.31 -11.18
N PRO A 49 13.91 0.82 -12.08
CA PRO A 49 14.74 -0.03 -12.94
C PRO A 49 15.70 -0.94 -12.15
N LEU A 50 16.24 -0.50 -11.01
CA LEU A 50 17.03 -1.38 -10.13
C LEU A 50 16.17 -2.51 -9.54
N THR A 51 14.88 -2.28 -9.32
CA THR A 51 13.95 -3.34 -8.88
C THR A 51 13.76 -4.38 -9.97
N PHE A 52 13.61 -3.96 -11.24
CA PHE A 52 13.51 -4.92 -12.34
C PHE A 52 14.79 -5.76 -12.48
N GLU A 53 15.95 -5.10 -12.44
CA GLU A 53 17.27 -5.74 -12.48
C GLU A 53 17.45 -6.74 -11.33
N LEU A 54 16.94 -6.46 -10.13
CA LEU A 54 17.00 -7.40 -8.99
C LEU A 54 16.34 -8.73 -9.32
N PHE A 55 15.17 -8.70 -9.97
CA PHE A 55 14.44 -9.91 -10.33
C PHE A 55 14.98 -10.58 -11.60
N ALA A 56 15.54 -9.80 -12.53
CA ALA A 56 16.08 -10.32 -13.78
C ALA A 56 17.48 -10.93 -13.62
N ASN A 57 18.36 -10.26 -12.87
CA ASN A 57 19.80 -10.54 -12.82
C ASN A 57 20.32 -10.82 -11.40
N GLY A 58 19.49 -10.66 -10.36
CA GLY A 58 19.87 -10.86 -8.97
C GLY A 58 20.44 -9.60 -8.30
N PHE A 59 20.97 -9.78 -7.09
CA PHE A 59 21.45 -8.68 -6.26
C PHE A 59 22.87 -8.26 -6.64
N ASP A 60 23.08 -6.98 -6.97
CA ASP A 60 24.38 -6.42 -7.34
C ASP A 60 24.89 -5.33 -6.36
N TRP A 61 26.09 -4.81 -6.63
CA TRP A 61 26.69 -3.78 -5.76
C TRP A 61 25.91 -2.46 -5.77
N ARG A 62 25.24 -2.10 -6.87
CA ARG A 62 24.43 -0.87 -6.97
C ARG A 62 23.24 -0.96 -6.01
N MET A 63 22.59 -2.13 -5.99
CA MET A 63 21.53 -2.45 -5.04
C MET A 63 22.06 -2.50 -3.60
N GLY A 64 23.26 -3.02 -3.38
CA GLY A 64 23.93 -3.01 -2.08
C GLY A 64 24.15 -1.59 -1.53
N VAL A 65 24.70 -0.69 -2.36
CA VAL A 65 24.89 0.73 -2.00
C VAL A 65 23.56 1.40 -1.71
N TRP A 66 22.56 1.20 -2.57
CA TRP A 66 21.24 1.79 -2.37
C TRP A 66 20.54 1.27 -1.11
N LEU A 67 20.62 -0.05 -0.86
CA LEU A 67 20.10 -0.66 0.36
C LEU A 67 20.78 -0.06 1.59
N GLY A 68 22.10 0.16 1.56
CA GLY A 68 22.83 0.85 2.62
C GLY A 68 22.28 2.25 2.92
N VAL A 69 22.07 3.06 1.89
CA VAL A 69 21.46 4.40 2.01
C VAL A 69 20.06 4.31 2.64
N VAL A 70 19.23 3.40 2.16
CA VAL A 70 17.86 3.19 2.67
C VAL A 70 17.88 2.72 4.13
N LEU A 71 18.75 1.79 4.50
CA LEU A 71 18.91 1.30 5.86
C LEU A 71 19.31 2.42 6.82
N VAL A 72 20.30 3.23 6.46
CA VAL A 72 20.73 4.38 7.27
C VAL A 72 19.61 5.41 7.39
N GLY A 73 19.01 5.82 6.27
CA GLY A 73 17.95 6.83 6.26
C GLY A 73 16.72 6.40 7.06
N THR A 74 16.20 5.20 6.81
CA THR A 74 15.05 4.65 7.54
C THR A 74 15.40 4.30 8.98
N GLY A 75 16.63 3.86 9.27
CA GLY A 75 17.10 3.60 10.63
C GLY A 75 17.13 4.86 11.48
N VAL A 76 17.71 5.96 10.96
CA VAL A 76 17.71 7.27 11.61
C VAL A 76 16.28 7.79 11.80
N ALA A 77 15.43 7.70 10.77
CA ALA A 77 14.03 8.11 10.87
C ALA A 77 13.26 7.27 11.90
N GLY A 78 13.47 5.96 11.93
CA GLY A 78 12.87 5.02 12.88
C GLY A 78 13.30 5.30 14.32
N PHE A 79 14.60 5.52 14.55
CA PHE A 79 15.15 5.91 15.85
C PHE A 79 14.51 7.20 16.36
N ARG A 80 14.35 8.21 15.49
CA ARG A 80 13.67 9.47 15.80
C ARG A 80 12.15 9.38 15.87
N GLY A 81 11.56 8.18 15.66
CA GLY A 81 10.11 7.99 15.67
C GLY A 81 9.37 8.71 14.53
N LYS A 82 10.04 8.90 13.39
CA LYS A 82 9.55 9.59 12.18
C LYS A 82 9.24 8.64 11.02
N LEU A 83 8.80 7.43 11.35
CA LEU A 83 8.25 6.47 10.39
C LEU A 83 6.88 6.03 10.89
N PRO A 84 5.85 5.92 10.01
CA PRO A 84 4.55 5.45 10.44
C PRO A 84 4.62 4.03 11.04
N GLY A 85 4.11 3.87 12.25
CA GLY A 85 4.18 2.65 13.04
C GLY A 85 5.42 2.52 13.93
N VAL A 86 6.43 3.38 13.75
CA VAL A 86 7.65 3.43 14.57
C VAL A 86 7.57 4.54 15.63
N GLU A 87 6.50 5.33 15.66
CA GLU A 87 6.32 6.39 16.65
C GLU A 87 6.30 5.81 18.09
N PRO A 88 6.93 6.48 19.09
CA PRO A 88 6.89 6.03 20.49
C PRO A 88 5.46 5.97 21.04
N ARG A 89 4.62 6.93 20.63
CA ARG A 89 3.19 7.01 20.95
C ARG A 89 2.39 6.96 19.66
N PRO A 90 1.25 6.25 19.59
CA PRO A 90 0.39 6.28 18.42
C PRO A 90 0.00 7.72 18.09
N TYR A 91 0.37 8.19 16.90
CA TYR A 91 0.00 9.53 16.45
C TYR A 91 -1.51 9.62 16.16
N ILE A 92 -2.05 8.59 15.51
CA ILE A 92 -3.46 8.55 15.10
C ILE A 92 -4.26 7.80 16.13
N ILE A 93 -4.74 8.55 17.10
CA ILE A 93 -5.66 8.05 18.12
C ILE A 93 -7.10 8.19 17.60
N ARG A 94 -7.40 9.29 16.91
CA ARG A 94 -8.75 9.60 16.39
C ARG A 94 -8.69 9.86 14.87
N PHE A 95 -9.10 8.85 14.09
CA PHE A 95 -9.08 8.84 12.61
C PHE A 95 -10.16 9.73 11.95
N THR A 96 -10.94 10.42 12.77
CA THR A 96 -12.09 11.24 12.40
C THR A 96 -11.87 12.71 12.74
N GLU A 97 -10.81 13.03 13.51
CA GLU A 97 -10.48 14.39 13.89
C GLU A 97 -9.76 15.15 12.77
N ASP A 98 -9.97 16.46 12.75
CA ASP A 98 -9.20 17.40 11.95
C ASP A 98 -7.91 17.77 12.68
N ARG A 99 -6.84 17.03 12.41
CA ARG A 99 -5.49 17.29 12.94
C ARG A 99 -4.52 17.44 11.79
N PRO A 100 -3.44 18.24 11.96
CA PRO A 100 -2.39 18.30 10.96
C PRO A 100 -1.80 16.91 10.72
N ASN A 101 -1.58 16.54 9.46
CA ASN A 101 -0.94 15.28 9.10
C ASN A 101 0.58 15.49 9.04
N PRO A 102 1.38 14.82 9.88
CA PRO A 102 2.82 14.99 9.94
C PRO A 102 3.48 14.78 8.59
N LEU A 103 4.45 15.64 8.27
CA LEU A 103 5.16 15.60 6.99
C LEU A 103 5.77 14.21 6.72
N TYR A 104 6.41 13.61 7.71
CA TYR A 104 7.02 12.27 7.56
C TYR A 104 6.00 11.21 7.14
N ARG A 105 4.76 11.28 7.64
CA ARG A 105 3.68 10.37 7.25
C ARG A 105 3.28 10.60 5.80
N ARG A 106 3.10 11.85 5.41
CA ARG A 106 2.75 12.24 4.04
C ARG A 106 3.79 11.75 3.04
N VAL A 107 5.07 11.95 3.35
CA VAL A 107 6.20 11.45 2.54
C VAL A 107 6.15 9.92 2.43
N CYS A 108 6.09 9.23 3.56
CA CYS A 108 6.05 7.77 3.60
C CYS A 108 4.88 7.19 2.80
N TYR A 109 3.66 7.72 2.97
CA TYR A 109 2.49 7.27 2.23
C TYR A 109 2.56 7.63 0.74
N THR A 110 3.22 8.72 0.36
CA THR A 110 3.45 9.07 -1.05
C THR A 110 4.29 8.01 -1.75
N PHE A 111 5.43 7.63 -1.16
CA PHE A 111 6.29 6.59 -1.72
C PHE A 111 5.62 5.22 -1.68
N ALA A 112 4.87 4.90 -0.62
CA ALA A 112 4.11 3.65 -0.55
C ALA A 112 3.06 3.55 -1.66
N TRP A 113 2.32 4.62 -1.94
CA TRP A 113 1.41 4.67 -3.09
C TRP A 113 2.15 4.51 -4.43
N GLY A 114 3.33 5.12 -4.56
CA GLY A 114 4.19 4.96 -5.75
C GLY A 114 4.55 3.49 -5.99
N ALA A 115 5.00 2.78 -4.95
CA ALA A 115 5.32 1.36 -5.04
C ALA A 115 4.09 0.49 -5.38
N ILE A 116 2.96 0.72 -4.70
CA ILE A 116 1.70 -0.01 -4.92
C ILE A 116 1.21 0.16 -6.37
N LEU A 117 1.11 1.40 -6.86
CA LEU A 117 0.53 1.68 -8.16
C LEU A 117 1.47 1.33 -9.31
N SER A 118 2.78 1.59 -9.16
CA SER A 118 3.75 1.22 -10.21
C SER A 118 3.78 -0.29 -10.41
N PHE A 119 3.79 -1.08 -9.32
CA PHE A 119 3.70 -2.52 -9.43
C PHE A 119 2.43 -2.95 -10.18
N ALA A 120 1.26 -2.49 -9.75
CA ALA A 120 -0.01 -2.94 -10.33
C ALA A 120 -0.15 -2.54 -11.81
N LEU A 121 0.18 -1.29 -12.15
CA LEU A 121 0.01 -0.75 -13.50
C LEU A 121 1.03 -1.31 -14.48
N LEU A 122 2.31 -1.45 -14.10
CA LEU A 122 3.34 -2.00 -14.98
C LEU A 122 3.10 -3.48 -15.30
N ASN A 123 2.70 -4.27 -14.30
CA ASN A 123 2.37 -5.68 -14.52
C ASN A 123 1.09 -5.83 -15.36
N LEU A 124 0.08 -4.99 -15.13
CA LEU A 124 -1.12 -4.98 -15.97
C LEU A 124 -0.76 -4.62 -17.43
N ALA A 125 0.03 -3.58 -17.64
CA ALA A 125 0.49 -3.18 -18.97
C ALA A 125 1.27 -4.30 -19.67
N GLY A 126 2.18 -4.96 -18.95
CA GLY A 126 2.94 -6.10 -19.44
C GLY A 126 2.07 -7.29 -19.84
N LEU A 127 1.07 -7.62 -19.02
CA LEU A 127 0.13 -8.70 -19.31
C LEU A 127 -0.74 -8.38 -20.52
N LEU A 128 -1.26 -7.16 -20.61
CA LEU A 128 -2.04 -6.70 -21.77
C LEU A 128 -1.19 -6.74 -23.05
N TRP A 129 0.05 -6.28 -22.97
CA TRP A 129 1.00 -6.34 -24.09
C TRP A 129 1.26 -7.77 -24.52
N ALA A 130 1.53 -8.68 -23.58
CA ALA A 130 1.80 -10.09 -23.87
C ALA A 130 0.59 -10.83 -24.45
N VAL A 131 -0.64 -10.44 -24.07
CA VAL A 131 -1.86 -10.97 -24.68
C VAL A 131 -2.05 -10.44 -26.10
N ALA A 132 -1.81 -9.14 -26.32
CA ALA A 132 -2.04 -8.51 -27.62
C ALA A 132 -0.98 -8.85 -28.67
N SER A 133 0.29 -8.93 -28.27
CA SER A 133 1.43 -9.14 -29.18
C SER A 133 1.97 -10.57 -29.18
N GLY A 134 1.70 -11.35 -28.13
CA GLY A 134 2.38 -12.63 -27.88
C GLY A 134 3.78 -12.48 -27.28
N GLU A 135 4.30 -11.26 -27.13
CA GLU A 135 5.67 -10.99 -26.67
C GLU A 135 5.72 -10.48 -25.22
N TRP A 136 6.75 -10.86 -24.47
CA TRP A 136 6.99 -10.38 -23.12
C TRP A 136 8.04 -9.27 -23.10
N SER A 137 7.59 -8.02 -22.99
CA SER A 137 8.46 -6.82 -23.00
C SER A 137 8.49 -6.08 -21.65
N MET A 138 8.56 -6.83 -20.54
CA MET A 138 8.50 -6.24 -19.20
C MET A 138 9.62 -5.24 -18.93
N ARG A 139 10.83 -5.50 -19.44
CA ARG A 139 11.98 -4.61 -19.26
C ARG A 139 11.72 -3.23 -19.85
N ALA A 140 11.37 -3.16 -21.15
CA ALA A 140 11.10 -1.90 -21.83
C ALA A 140 9.92 -1.15 -21.19
N ILE A 141 8.88 -1.89 -20.78
CA ILE A 141 7.73 -1.31 -20.06
C ILE A 141 8.16 -0.71 -18.71
N TYR A 142 9.03 -1.38 -17.96
CA TYR A 142 9.55 -0.84 -16.69
C TYR A 142 10.44 0.38 -16.91
N GLU A 143 11.37 0.31 -17.85
CA GLU A 143 12.30 1.40 -18.17
C GLU A 143 11.55 2.66 -18.63
N ALA A 144 10.56 2.51 -19.51
CA ALA A 144 9.78 3.63 -20.02
C ALA A 144 8.68 4.08 -19.05
N GLY A 145 8.02 3.14 -18.36
CA GLY A 145 6.77 3.40 -17.63
C GLY A 145 6.93 3.73 -16.15
N TYR A 146 8.00 3.27 -15.49
CA TYR A 146 8.10 3.40 -14.03
C TYR A 146 8.14 4.86 -13.57
N PHE A 147 9.04 5.67 -14.11
CA PHE A 147 9.21 7.05 -13.68
C PHE A 147 8.02 7.95 -14.06
N PRO A 148 7.38 7.81 -15.24
CA PRO A 148 6.13 8.51 -15.50
C PRO A 148 5.03 8.18 -14.50
N ILE A 149 4.79 6.90 -14.21
CA ILE A 149 3.76 6.48 -13.25
C ILE A 149 4.10 6.98 -11.84
N SER A 150 5.30 6.67 -11.36
CA SER A 150 5.76 7.09 -10.03
C SER A 150 5.79 8.60 -9.89
N GLY A 151 6.25 9.33 -10.91
CA GLY A 151 6.31 10.78 -10.93
C GLY A 151 4.92 11.42 -10.78
N VAL A 152 3.92 10.91 -11.49
CA VAL A 152 2.52 11.36 -11.33
C VAL A 152 2.02 11.09 -9.92
N VAL A 153 2.26 9.89 -9.39
CA VAL A 153 1.84 9.54 -8.02
C VAL A 153 2.54 10.42 -6.98
N TRP A 154 3.84 10.67 -7.13
CA TRP A 154 4.60 11.52 -6.23
C TRP A 154 4.16 12.97 -6.31
N ALA A 155 3.83 13.49 -7.50
CA ALA A 155 3.25 14.82 -7.66
C ALA A 155 1.91 14.91 -6.92
N LEU A 156 1.01 13.93 -7.10
CA LEU A 156 -0.27 13.86 -6.37
C LEU A 156 -0.06 13.76 -4.85
N GLY A 157 0.96 13.03 -4.41
CA GLY A 157 1.33 12.95 -3.00
C GLY A 157 1.86 14.28 -2.46
N ALA A 158 2.72 14.97 -3.20
CA ALA A 158 3.26 16.26 -2.82
C ALA A 158 2.15 17.30 -2.58
N VAL A 159 1.14 17.34 -3.46
CA VAL A 159 -0.03 18.22 -3.31
C VAL A 159 -1.11 17.65 -2.37
N GLY A 160 -0.86 16.51 -1.73
CA GLY A 160 -1.75 15.93 -0.72
C GLY A 160 -3.07 15.37 -1.27
N ARG A 161 -3.11 14.94 -2.54
CA ARG A 161 -4.31 14.40 -3.20
C ARG A 161 -4.47 12.89 -3.07
N LEU A 162 -3.45 12.20 -2.56
CA LEU A 162 -3.53 10.76 -2.29
C LEU A 162 -4.19 10.46 -0.94
N PRO A 163 -4.91 9.33 -0.80
CA PRO A 163 -5.45 8.90 0.48
C PRO A 163 -4.34 8.80 1.54
N ARG A 164 -4.59 9.32 2.76
CA ARG A 164 -3.63 9.39 3.89
C ARG A 164 -2.44 10.35 3.70
N VAL A 165 -2.38 11.09 2.59
CA VAL A 165 -1.32 12.07 2.29
C VAL A 165 -1.81 13.53 2.41
N LYS A 166 -3.12 13.72 2.58
CA LYS A 166 -3.74 15.04 2.83
C LYS A 166 -3.07 15.79 3.98
N ALA A 167 -3.15 17.12 3.95
CA ALA A 167 -2.61 17.98 5.00
C ALA A 167 -3.32 17.79 6.36
N SER A 168 -4.56 17.29 6.35
CA SER A 168 -5.33 16.96 7.55
C SER A 168 -5.65 15.47 7.61
N THR A 169 -5.79 14.94 8.82
CA THR A 169 -6.27 13.57 9.10
C THR A 169 -7.79 13.42 9.01
N ARG A 170 -8.52 14.49 8.67
CA ARG A 170 -9.98 14.45 8.51
C ARG A 170 -10.37 13.44 7.44
N GLY A 171 -11.27 12.51 7.79
CA GLY A 171 -11.74 11.46 6.89
C GLY A 171 -10.75 10.31 6.67
N GLU A 172 -9.60 10.31 7.38
CA GLU A 172 -8.59 9.26 7.23
C GLU A 172 -9.13 7.87 7.63
N GLY A 173 -10.11 7.82 8.54
CA GLY A 173 -10.83 6.61 8.92
C GLY A 173 -11.54 5.93 7.75
N HIS A 174 -11.98 6.71 6.77
CA HIS A 174 -12.52 6.19 5.51
C HIS A 174 -11.40 5.87 4.51
N GLU A 175 -10.44 6.76 4.35
CA GLU A 175 -9.35 6.64 3.37
C GLU A 175 -8.46 5.43 3.59
N ARG A 176 -8.29 5.00 4.84
CA ARG A 176 -7.43 3.85 5.20
C ARG A 176 -7.77 2.60 4.40
N ARG A 177 -9.05 2.40 4.07
CA ARG A 177 -9.52 1.20 3.37
C ARG A 177 -8.94 1.07 1.97
N PHE A 178 -8.75 2.19 1.27
CA PHE A 178 -8.18 2.20 -0.06
C PHE A 178 -6.70 1.84 0.00
N PHE A 179 -5.96 2.47 0.92
CA PHE A 179 -4.55 2.17 1.11
C PHE A 179 -4.30 0.70 1.51
N TYR A 180 -4.98 0.22 2.56
CA TYR A 180 -4.79 -1.16 3.02
C TYR A 180 -5.36 -2.19 2.04
N GLY A 181 -6.46 -1.88 1.36
CA GLY A 181 -7.02 -2.74 0.30
C GLY A 181 -6.05 -2.91 -0.85
N SER A 182 -5.47 -1.82 -1.35
CA SER A 182 -4.44 -1.88 -2.38
C SER A 182 -3.18 -2.60 -1.89
N LEU A 183 -2.75 -2.39 -0.64
CA LEU A 183 -1.62 -3.11 -0.05
C LEU A 183 -1.86 -4.63 -0.02
N TRP A 184 -3.04 -5.08 0.44
CA TRP A 184 -3.41 -6.50 0.39
C TRP A 184 -3.40 -7.03 -1.03
N ALA A 185 -3.94 -6.27 -1.98
CA ALA A 185 -4.04 -6.69 -3.38
C ALA A 185 -2.64 -6.90 -4.00
N VAL A 186 -1.71 -5.96 -3.80
CA VAL A 186 -0.36 -6.07 -4.38
C VAL A 186 0.50 -7.10 -3.67
N CYS A 187 0.42 -7.20 -2.34
CA CYS A 187 1.18 -8.19 -1.58
C CYS A 187 0.79 -9.63 -1.92
N LEU A 188 -0.46 -9.87 -2.34
CA LEU A 188 -0.90 -11.16 -2.86
C LEU A 188 -0.65 -11.30 -4.37
N GLY A 189 -0.88 -10.24 -5.14
CA GLY A 189 -0.73 -10.24 -6.59
C GLY A 189 0.69 -10.47 -7.05
N GLN A 190 1.69 -9.93 -6.35
CA GLN A 190 3.10 -10.11 -6.70
C GLN A 190 3.55 -11.57 -6.66
N PRO A 191 3.41 -12.32 -5.55
CA PRO A 191 3.83 -13.73 -5.52
C PRO A 191 2.96 -14.62 -6.42
N VAL A 192 1.65 -14.34 -6.55
CA VAL A 192 0.78 -15.12 -7.44
C VAL A 192 1.20 -14.93 -8.90
N LEU A 193 1.40 -13.70 -9.35
CA LEU A 193 1.81 -13.45 -10.73
C LEU A 193 3.20 -14.02 -11.02
N TRP A 194 4.14 -13.90 -10.08
CA TRP A 194 5.46 -14.52 -10.19
C TRP A 194 5.37 -16.05 -10.33
N LEU A 195 4.55 -16.71 -9.50
CA LEU A 195 4.32 -18.14 -9.60
C LEU A 195 3.71 -18.51 -10.96
N LEU A 196 2.66 -17.81 -11.38
CA LEU A 196 2.00 -18.05 -12.67
C LEU A 196 2.96 -17.84 -13.84
N TRP A 197 3.86 -16.86 -13.74
CA TRP A 197 4.93 -16.65 -14.72
C TRP A 197 5.88 -17.85 -14.79
N GLY A 198 6.25 -18.43 -13.65
CA GLY A 198 7.15 -19.59 -13.59
C GLY A 198 6.52 -20.93 -14.02
N VAL A 199 5.20 -21.10 -13.89
CA VAL A 199 4.55 -22.41 -14.16
C VAL A 199 3.74 -22.48 -15.45
N LEU A 200 3.19 -21.37 -15.93
CA LEU A 200 2.35 -21.37 -17.13
C LEU A 200 3.18 -21.13 -18.40
N PRO A 201 2.85 -21.81 -19.51
CA PRO A 201 3.59 -21.65 -20.76
C PRO A 201 3.58 -20.21 -21.27
N LEU A 202 4.63 -19.85 -21.99
CA LEU A 202 4.78 -18.56 -22.65
C LEU A 202 4.10 -18.59 -24.03
N ASN A 203 2.77 -18.76 -24.01
CA ASN A 203 1.92 -18.74 -25.20
C ASN A 203 0.64 -17.94 -24.94
N GLY A 204 -0.18 -17.74 -25.98
CA GLY A 204 -1.40 -16.92 -25.88
C GLY A 204 -2.35 -17.35 -24.74
N ALA A 205 -2.62 -18.65 -24.62
CA ALA A 205 -3.47 -19.17 -23.55
C ALA A 205 -2.88 -18.92 -22.15
N GLY A 206 -1.57 -19.13 -21.99
CA GLY A 206 -0.86 -18.84 -20.75
C GLY A 206 -0.85 -17.36 -20.40
N ASN A 207 -0.74 -16.46 -21.38
CA ASN A 207 -0.78 -15.01 -21.17
C ASN A 207 -2.18 -14.54 -20.74
N VAL A 208 -3.23 -15.05 -21.40
CA VAL A 208 -4.64 -14.77 -21.03
C VAL A 208 -4.93 -15.26 -19.62
N LEU A 209 -4.49 -16.47 -19.26
CA LEU A 209 -4.71 -17.01 -17.91
C LEU A 209 -4.02 -16.18 -16.84
N LYS A 210 -2.77 -15.74 -17.07
CA LYS A 210 -2.05 -14.83 -16.17
C LYS A 210 -2.81 -13.50 -16.00
N LEU A 211 -3.30 -12.91 -17.10
CA LEU A 211 -4.06 -11.65 -17.07
C LEU A 211 -5.37 -11.80 -16.28
N VAL A 212 -6.16 -12.83 -16.59
CA VAL A 212 -7.43 -13.09 -15.89
C VAL A 212 -7.21 -13.35 -14.41
N ALA A 213 -6.21 -14.17 -14.06
CA ALA A 213 -5.88 -14.44 -12.66
C ALA A 213 -5.42 -13.18 -11.91
N PHE A 214 -4.56 -12.36 -12.53
CA PHE A 214 -4.07 -11.13 -11.92
C PHE A 214 -5.22 -10.12 -11.70
N CYS A 215 -6.00 -9.81 -12.74
CA CYS A 215 -7.14 -8.91 -12.65
C CYS A 215 -8.22 -9.44 -11.69
N GLY A 216 -8.51 -10.74 -11.75
CA GLY A 216 -9.46 -11.41 -10.87
C GLY A 216 -9.06 -11.33 -9.41
N LEU A 217 -7.77 -11.55 -9.10
CA LEU A 217 -7.25 -11.42 -7.74
C LEU A 217 -7.32 -9.98 -7.24
N LEU A 218 -6.87 -8.99 -8.03
CA LEU A 218 -6.94 -7.58 -7.64
C LEU A 218 -8.39 -7.14 -7.42
N GLY A 219 -9.31 -7.53 -8.31
CA GLY A 219 -10.73 -7.26 -8.20
C GLY A 219 -11.36 -7.92 -6.97
N PHE A 220 -11.06 -9.19 -6.72
CA PHE A 220 -11.56 -9.94 -5.56
C PHE A 220 -11.07 -9.35 -4.24
N VAL A 221 -9.77 -9.09 -4.10
CA VAL A 221 -9.20 -8.48 -2.90
C VAL A 221 -9.73 -7.05 -2.72
N GLY A 222 -9.86 -6.29 -3.81
CA GLY A 222 -10.50 -4.97 -3.81
C GLY A 222 -11.95 -5.01 -3.33
N PHE A 223 -12.71 -6.02 -3.75
CA PHE A 223 -14.08 -6.24 -3.29
C PHE A 223 -14.14 -6.59 -1.79
N LEU A 224 -13.27 -7.48 -1.31
CA LEU A 224 -13.17 -7.79 0.13
C LEU A 224 -12.77 -6.57 0.96
N ALA A 225 -11.87 -5.73 0.43
CA ALA A 225 -11.48 -4.46 1.05
C ALA A 225 -12.68 -3.51 1.13
N TYR A 226 -13.42 -3.34 0.02
CA TYR A 226 -14.63 -2.53 -0.05
C TYR A 226 -15.69 -2.98 0.97
N ARG A 227 -15.88 -4.30 1.13
CA ARG A 227 -16.80 -4.90 2.10
C ARG A 227 -16.28 -4.88 3.55
N GLY A 228 -15.11 -4.31 3.83
CA GLY A 228 -14.56 -4.25 5.19
C GLY A 228 -14.19 -5.62 5.77
N LYS A 229 -13.94 -6.63 4.92
CA LYS A 229 -13.64 -8.01 5.34
C LYS A 229 -12.16 -8.23 5.61
N LEU A 230 -11.29 -7.38 5.07
CA LEU A 230 -9.85 -7.46 5.28
C LEU A 230 -9.40 -6.67 6.52
N PRO A 231 -8.29 -7.08 7.17
CA PRO A 231 -7.71 -6.32 8.26
C PRO A 231 -7.45 -4.87 7.86
N ARG A 232 -7.90 -3.94 8.72
CA ARG A 232 -7.77 -2.49 8.55
C ARG A 232 -8.54 -1.88 7.36
N THR A 233 -9.50 -2.58 6.75
CA THR A 233 -10.33 -2.00 5.68
C THR A 233 -11.73 -1.55 6.10
N ARG A 234 -12.20 -1.92 7.29
CA ARG A 234 -13.43 -1.34 7.86
C ARG A 234 -13.25 0.18 8.04
N PRO A 235 -14.19 1.02 7.59
CA PRO A 235 -14.16 2.44 7.87
C PRO A 235 -14.22 2.69 9.38
N ILE A 236 -13.43 3.67 9.86
CA ILE A 236 -13.63 4.21 11.21
C ILE A 236 -14.55 5.43 11.11
N VAL A 237 -15.66 5.41 11.84
CA VAL A 237 -16.63 6.50 11.92
C VAL A 237 -16.62 7.14 13.32
N PRO A 238 -17.01 8.43 13.46
CA PRO A 238 -17.13 9.04 14.78
C PRO A 238 -18.13 8.27 15.62
N GLY A 239 -17.83 8.02 16.90
CA GLY A 239 -18.82 7.48 17.86
C GLY A 239 -19.91 8.50 18.18
N GLU A 240 -20.91 8.11 18.98
CA GLU A 240 -21.88 9.06 19.55
C GLU A 240 -21.13 10.23 20.20
N LEU A 241 -21.48 11.43 19.76
CA LEU A 241 -21.10 12.66 20.45
C LEU A 241 -21.84 12.63 21.78
N ALA A 242 -21.12 12.68 22.90
CA ALA A 242 -21.75 13.16 24.12
C ALA A 242 -22.20 14.60 23.82
N VAL A 243 -23.49 14.77 23.53
CA VAL A 243 -24.12 16.08 23.59
C VAL A 243 -24.05 16.46 25.07
N SER A 244 -23.14 17.36 25.42
CA SER A 244 -23.28 18.12 26.65
C SER A 244 -24.34 19.16 26.32
N ASP A 245 -25.49 19.05 26.97
CA ASP A 245 -26.34 20.20 27.22
C ASP A 245 -25.54 21.28 27.99
#